data_AF-A0A7W8EI88-F1
#
_entry.id   AF-A0A7W8EI88-F1
#
_cell.length_a   1.000
_cell.length_b   1.000
_cell.length_c   1.000
_cell.angle_alpha   90.00
_cell.angle_beta   90.00
_cell.angle_gamma   90.00
#
_symmetry.space_group_name_H-M   'P 1'
#
loop_
_entity.id
_entity.type
_entity.pdbx_description
1 polymer ?
#
loop_
_entity_poly.entity_id
_entity_poly.type
_entity_poly.pdbx_seq_one_letter_code
_entity_poly.pdbx_strand_id
1 'polypeptide(L)' 'MLTVDPELVVVGGGMSGAGELLAAPLRAELAEICLFPLRVEASTLGAESVALGAVRLALDHVEDELFGVRA' A
#
# COMPACT_ATOMS: atom_id res chain seq x y z
N MET A 1 -2.06 7.17 -20.29
CA MET A 1 -2.63 6.85 -18.98
C MET A 1 -1.94 5.58 -18.50
N LEU A 2 -1.11 5.67 -17.45
CA LEU A 2 -0.38 4.52 -16.89
C LEU A 2 -1.25 3.90 -15.80
N THR A 3 -2.20 3.05 -16.21
CA THR A 3 -3.00 2.29 -15.27
C THR A 3 -2.31 0.95 -15.03
N VAL A 4 -2.02 0.64 -13.77
CA VAL A 4 -1.56 -0.69 -13.36
C VAL A 4 -2.76 -1.63 -13.20
N ASP A 5 -2.56 -2.93 -13.35
CA ASP A 5 -3.58 -3.98 -13.10
C ASP A 5 -3.24 -4.74 -11.79
N PRO A 6 -3.51 -4.15 -10.61
CA PRO A 6 -3.14 -4.75 -9.35
C PRO A 6 -4.18 -5.76 -8.89
N GLU A 7 -3.71 -6.84 -8.25
CA GLU A 7 -4.59 -7.77 -7.54
C GLU A 7 -5.12 -7.18 -6.21
N LEU A 8 -4.42 -6.19 -5.64
CA LEU A 8 -4.73 -5.54 -4.36
C LEU A 8 -4.30 -4.08 -4.34
N VAL A 9 -5.19 -3.21 -3.85
CA VAL A 9 -4.89 -1.83 -3.48
C VAL A 9 -4.89 -1.71 -1.95
N VAL A 10 -3.80 -1.18 -1.38
CA VAL A 10 -3.71 -0.88 0.05
C VAL A 10 -3.72 0.63 0.27
N VAL A 11 -4.67 1.13 1.06
CA VAL A 11 -4.81 2.55 1.36
C VAL A 11 -4.09 2.88 2.67
N GLY A 12 -3.05 3.70 2.59
CA GLY A 12 -2.23 4.14 3.72
C GLY A 12 -2.50 5.58 4.17
N GLY A 13 -1.69 6.04 5.14
CA GLY A 13 -1.74 7.41 5.66
C GLY A 13 -2.82 7.63 6.72
N GLY A 14 -3.07 8.88 7.10
CA GLY A 14 -3.95 9.24 8.22
C GLY A 14 -5.40 8.74 8.10
N MET A 15 -5.87 8.44 6.88
CA MET A 15 -7.20 7.89 6.65
C MET A 15 -7.28 6.37 6.76
N SER A 16 -6.15 5.64 6.81
CA SER A 16 -6.19 4.17 6.88
C SER A 16 -6.85 3.68 8.18
N GLY A 17 -6.85 4.48 9.24
CA GLY A 17 -7.58 4.20 10.49
C GLY A 17 -9.09 4.12 10.34
N ALA A 18 -9.68 4.61 9.24
CA ALA A 18 -11.10 4.49 8.98
C ALA A 18 -11.52 3.06 8.56
N GLY A 19 -10.57 2.21 8.19
CA GLY A 19 -10.82 0.79 7.89
C GLY A 19 -11.92 0.60 6.84
N GLU A 20 -12.92 -0.22 7.17
CA GLU A 20 -14.05 -0.53 6.30
C GLU A 20 -14.90 0.68 5.91
N LEU A 21 -14.96 1.73 6.74
CA LEU A 21 -15.68 2.96 6.39
C LEU A 21 -15.07 3.64 5.16
N LEU A 22 -13.77 3.46 4.93
CA LEU A 22 -13.07 3.95 3.74
C LEU A 22 -12.99 2.88 2.64
N ALA A 23 -12.71 1.62 2.99
CA ALA A 23 -12.49 0.57 2.00
C ALA A 23 -13.78 0.17 1.25
N ALA A 24 -14.94 0.13 1.92
CA ALA A 24 -16.19 -0.25 1.29
C ALA A 24 -16.64 0.69 0.15
N PRO A 25 -16.69 2.03 0.33
CA PRO A 25 -17.06 2.93 -0.76
C PRO A 25 -16.04 2.89 -1.92
N LEU A 26 -14.74 2.77 -1.62
CA LEU A 26 -13.72 2.62 -2.66
C LEU A 26 -13.94 1.35 -3.50
N ARG A 27 -14.26 0.22 -2.86
CA ARG A 27 -14.60 -1.03 -3.58
C ARG A 27 -15.82 -0.87 -4.47
N ALA A 28 -16.85 -0.16 -4.00
CA ALA A 28 -18.06 0.08 -4.78
C ALA A 28 -17.76 0.92 -6.03
N GLU A 29 -17.03 2.02 -5.89
CA GLU A 29 -16.66 2.87 -7.03
C GLU A 29 -15.73 2.15 -8.02
N LEU A 30 -14.75 1.38 -7.53
CA LEU A 30 -13.85 0.63 -8.41
C LEU A 30 -14.57 -0.50 -9.15
N ALA A 31 -15.60 -1.12 -8.56
CA ALA A 31 -16.39 -2.14 -9.23
C ALA A 31 -17.14 -1.61 -10.47
N GLU A 32 -17.46 -0.32 -10.51
CA GLU A 32 -18.12 0.32 -11.66
C GLU A 32 -17.14 0.65 -12.80
N ILE A 33 -15.85 0.78 -12.51
CA ILE A 33 -14.84 1.30 -13.45
C ILE A 33 -13.85 0.19 -13.90
N CYS A 34 -13.60 -0.81 -13.06
CA CYS A 34 -12.67 -1.89 -13.34
C CYS A 34 -13.37 -3.09 -13.99
N LEU A 35 -12.72 -3.70 -14.99
CA LEU A 35 -13.24 -4.89 -15.68
C LEU A 35 -13.35 -6.11 -14.75
N PHE A 36 -12.48 -6.19 -13.74
CA PHE A 36 -12.43 -7.26 -12.77
C PHE A 36 -12.53 -6.70 -11.35
N PRO A 37 -13.19 -7.42 -10.43
CA PRO A 37 -13.19 -7.05 -9.03
C PRO A 37 -11.76 -7.04 -8.47
N LEU A 38 -11.40 -5.97 -7.77
CA LEU A 38 -10.11 -5.84 -7.10
C LEU A 38 -10.28 -5.74 -5.59
N ARG A 39 -9.29 -6.25 -4.85
CA ARG A 39 -9.28 -6.15 -3.39
C ARG A 39 -8.81 -4.76 -2.96
N VAL A 40 -9.51 -4.15 -2.01
CA VAL A 40 -9.08 -2.88 -1.38
C VAL A 40 -9.05 -3.08 0.11
N GLU A 41 -7.90 -2.80 0.71
CA GLU A 41 -7.66 -2.96 2.15
C GLU A 41 -7.10 -1.67 2.73
N ALA A 42 -7.45 -1.35 3.96
CA ALA A 42 -6.80 -0.28 4.70
C ALA A 42 -5.50 -0.78 5.35
N SER A 43 -4.42 0.00 5.27
CA SER A 43 -3.15 -0.36 5.92
C SER A 43 -3.26 -0.36 7.44
N THR A 44 -2.73 -1.42 8.06
CA THR A 44 -2.63 -1.58 9.52
C THR A 44 -1.45 -0.85 10.14
N LEU A 45 -0.53 -0.30 9.33
CA LEU A 45 0.66 0.40 9.81
C LEU A 45 0.38 1.80 10.37
N GLY A 46 -0.82 2.33 10.10
CA GLY A 46 -1.29 3.60 10.66
C GLY A 46 -0.37 4.78 10.40
N ALA A 47 -0.30 5.68 11.37
CA ALA A 47 0.45 6.93 11.27
C ALA A 47 1.98 6.74 11.17
N GLU A 48 2.49 5.61 11.64
CA GLU A 48 3.93 5.30 11.66
C GLU A 48 4.41 4.72 10.33
N SER A 49 3.51 4.41 9.39
CA SER A 49 3.81 3.80 8.09
C SER A 49 4.95 4.47 7.33
N VAL A 50 5.02 5.81 7.34
CA VAL A 50 6.08 6.56 6.66
C VAL A 50 7.43 6.39 7.37
N ALA A 51 7.46 6.53 8.69
CA ALA A 51 8.70 6.38 9.47
C ALA A 51 9.24 4.96 9.36
N LEU A 52 8.36 3.95 9.43
CA LEU A 52 8.73 2.56 9.26
C LEU A 52 9.32 2.28 7.88
N GLY A 53 8.69 2.80 6.82
CA GLY A 53 9.20 2.69 5.46
C GLY A 53 10.55 3.36 5.27
N ALA A 54 10.76 4.53 5.88
CA ALA A 54 12.04 5.24 5.83
C ALA A 54 13.17 4.44 6.50
N VAL A 55 12.89 3.83 7.66
CA VAL A 55 13.87 2.97 8.34
C VAL A 55 14.17 1.74 7.50
N ARG A 56 13.17 1.08 6.90
CA ARG A 56 13.43 -0.09 6.04
C ARG A 56 14.26 0.29 4.82
N LEU A 57 13.96 1.41 4.18
CA LEU A 57 14.72 1.92 3.03
C LEU A 57 16.19 2.19 3.41
N ALA A 58 16.43 2.80 4.57
CA ALA A 58 17.80 3.04 5.04
C ALA A 58 18.53 1.73 5.35
N LEU A 59 17.83 0.75 5.90
CA LEU A 59 18.38 -0.58 6.17
C LEU A 59 18.68 -1.33 4.87
N ASP A 60 17.79 -1.30 3.87
CA ASP A 60 18.02 -1.87 2.53
C ASP A 60 19.32 -1.31 1.94
N HIS A 61 19.53 0.01 2.05
CA HIS A 61 20.74 0.66 1.55
C HIS A 61 22.01 0.18 2.26
N VAL A 62 21.98 0.03 3.59
CA VAL A 62 23.12 -0.49 4.35
C VAL A 62 23.37 -1.97 4.05
N GLU A 63 22.30 -2.77 3.89
CA GLU A 63 22.39 -4.18 3.51
C GLU A 63 23.02 -4.34 2.12
N ASP A 64 22.64 -3.50 1.16
CA ASP A 64 23.21 -3.44 -0.19
C ASP A 64 24.71 -3.09 -0.13
N GLU A 65 25.11 -2.09 0.66
CA GLU A 65 26.52 -1.68 0.78
C GLU A 65 27.39 -2.75 1.46
N LEU A 66 26.88 -3.41 2.49
CA LEU A 66 27.64 -4.35 3.30
C LEU A 66 27.68 -5.76 2.71
N PHE A 67 26.62 -6.18 2.02
CA PHE A 67 26.44 -7.57 1.61
C PHE A 67 26.21 -7.76 0.11
N GLY A 68 25.87 -6.71 -0.65
CA GLY A 68 25.65 -6.80 -2.10
C GLY A 68 24.56 -7.80 -2.53
N VAL A 69 23.68 -8.20 -1.61
CA VAL A 69 22.60 -9.16 -1.86
C VAL A 69 21.32 -8.39 -2.17
N ARG A 70 20.84 -8.47 -3.41
CA ARG A 70 19.44 -8.12 -3.69
C ARG A 70 18.55 -9.27 -3.24
N ALA A 71 17.67 -9.02 -2.28
CA ALA A 71 16.58 -9.93 -1.94
C ALA A 71 15.50 -9.91 -3.04
#